data_AF-A0A139CG86-F1
#
_entry.id   AF-A0A139CG86-F1
#
_cell.length_a   1.000
_cell.length_b   1.000
_cell.length_c   1.000
_cell.angle_alpha   90.00
_cell.angle_beta   90.00
_cell.angle_gamma   90.00
#
_symmetry.space_group_name_H-M   'P 1'
#
loop_
_entity.id
_entity.type
_entity.pdbx_description
1 polymer ?
#
loop_
_entity_poly.entity_id
_entity_poly.type
_entity_poly.pdbx_seq_one_letter_code
_entity_poly.pdbx_strand_id
1 'polypeptide(L)'
;MKKEELGLKDLQLEGSATSGDRTSGTHGNSGHQDKPLQNLENQYPLPKKYNVNKLMLQVKNPKWIHMYWEYTDERLRNILSQSNYNEIEEAPLILRVYDLTINDQDNYYDIDITKDHDSWYLGGLTP
;
A
#
# COMPACT_ATOMS: atom_id res chain seq x y z
N MET A 1 24.36 27.80 4.44
CA MET A 1 23.50 26.66 4.03
C MET A 1 22.31 27.26 3.30
N LYS A 2 22.37 27.33 1.95
CA LYS A 2 21.34 27.97 1.11
C LYS A 2 20.22 26.96 0.84
N LYS A 3 18.98 27.38 1.05
CA LYS A 3 17.78 26.66 0.60
C LYS A 3 17.49 27.09 -0.83
N GLU A 4 17.37 26.14 -1.73
CA GLU A 4 16.87 26.37 -3.09
C GLU A 4 15.36 26.12 -3.07
N GLU A 5 14.58 27.20 -3.11
CA GLU A 5 13.14 27.14 -3.36
C GLU A 5 12.94 26.94 -4.86
N LEU A 6 12.43 25.77 -5.25
CA LEU A 6 11.98 25.52 -6.61
C LEU A 6 10.69 26.34 -6.83
N GLY A 7 10.82 27.44 -7.55
CA GLY A 7 9.74 28.36 -7.85
C GLY A 7 8.74 27.78 -8.85
N LEU A 8 7.48 28.15 -8.69
CA LEU A 8 6.30 27.74 -9.47
C LEU A 8 6.34 28.09 -10.98
N LYS A 9 7.51 28.45 -11.54
CA LYS A 9 7.68 28.94 -12.91
C LYS A 9 8.14 27.87 -13.90
N ASP A 10 8.56 26.70 -13.43
CA ASP A 10 9.04 25.61 -14.29
C ASP A 10 7.94 24.69 -14.82
N LEU A 11 6.66 25.01 -14.56
CA LEU A 11 5.51 24.18 -14.91
C LEU A 11 4.73 24.62 -16.17
N GLN A 12 5.28 25.48 -17.03
CA GLN A 12 4.56 25.99 -18.21
C GLN A 12 5.44 26.15 -19.47
N LEU A 13 5.74 25.03 -20.12
CA LEU A 13 6.21 24.91 -21.51
C LEU A 13 5.50 23.68 -22.08
N GLU A 14 4.68 23.67 -23.13
CA GLU A 14 4.15 24.67 -24.04
C GLU A 14 2.79 24.14 -24.52
N GLY A 15 1.79 25.00 -24.63
CA GLY A 15 0.46 24.65 -25.14
C GLY A 15 -0.13 25.82 -25.90
N SER A 16 0.64 26.39 -26.82
CA SER A 16 0.18 27.48 -27.69
C SER A 16 -0.60 26.90 -28.87
N ALA A 17 -1.93 26.89 -28.74
CA ALA A 17 -2.82 26.69 -29.87
C ALA A 17 -2.85 27.97 -30.73
N THR A 18 -2.25 27.93 -31.93
CA THR A 18 -2.46 28.93 -32.98
C THR A 18 -3.00 28.26 -34.23
N SER A 19 -4.14 28.77 -34.69
CA SER A 19 -4.92 28.38 -35.86
C SER A 19 -4.32 28.86 -37.20
N GLY A 20 -4.43 28.01 -38.24
CA GLY A 20 -4.09 28.26 -39.66
C GLY A 20 -2.85 27.46 -40.07
N ASP A 21 -2.81 26.61 -41.11
CA ASP A 21 -3.41 26.70 -42.44
C ASP A 21 -3.45 25.28 -43.10
N ARG A 22 -4.34 25.05 -44.07
CA ARG A 22 -4.46 23.75 -44.78
C ARG A 22 -3.53 23.71 -46.00
N THR A 23 -2.57 22.78 -46.02
CA THR A 23 -2.01 22.27 -47.29
C THR A 23 -1.84 20.74 -47.24
N SER A 24 -2.22 20.13 -48.36
CA SER A 24 -2.22 18.70 -48.64
C SER A 24 -0.79 18.16 -48.83
N GLY A 25 -0.43 17.13 -48.08
CA GLY A 25 0.82 16.39 -48.23
C GLY A 25 0.66 14.93 -47.82
N THR A 26 1.00 14.04 -48.74
CA THR A 26 0.76 12.60 -48.72
C THR A 26 1.92 11.86 -48.02
N HIS A 27 1.60 10.82 -47.23
CA HIS A 27 2.47 9.75 -46.71
C HIS A 27 3.52 10.08 -45.63
N GLY A 28 3.24 9.63 -44.41
CA GLY A 28 4.22 9.37 -43.37
C GLY A 28 3.68 8.27 -42.45
N ASN A 29 4.14 7.04 -42.65
CA ASN A 29 3.89 5.92 -41.73
C ASN A 29 4.65 6.24 -40.42
N SER A 30 4.00 6.97 -39.52
CA SER A 30 4.52 7.23 -38.18
C SER A 30 4.50 5.90 -37.44
N GLY A 31 5.64 5.23 -37.44
CA GLY A 31 5.92 4.14 -36.52
C GLY A 31 5.77 4.68 -35.11
N HIS A 32 4.58 4.48 -34.54
CA HIS A 32 4.40 4.44 -33.11
C HIS A 32 5.27 3.28 -32.64
N GLN A 33 6.51 3.61 -32.29
CA GLN A 33 7.37 2.77 -31.50
C GLN A 33 6.63 2.57 -30.19
N ASP A 34 5.83 1.51 -30.12
CA ASP A 34 5.34 0.95 -28.88
C ASP A 34 6.58 0.59 -28.07
N LYS A 35 7.10 1.55 -27.30
CA LYS A 35 8.13 1.27 -26.31
C LYS A 35 7.52 0.17 -25.46
N PRO A 36 8.10 -1.04 -25.42
CA PRO A 36 7.60 -2.08 -24.54
C PRO A 36 7.60 -1.47 -23.15
N LEU A 37 6.50 -1.61 -22.41
CA LEU A 37 6.41 -1.17 -21.02
C LEU A 37 7.51 -1.90 -20.25
N GLN A 38 8.70 -1.29 -20.23
CA GLN A 38 9.86 -1.83 -19.55
C GLN A 38 9.47 -1.90 -18.08
N ASN A 39 9.69 -3.10 -17.54
CA ASN A 39 9.42 -3.54 -16.18
C ASN A 39 9.40 -2.37 -15.16
N LEU A 40 8.21 -1.83 -14.91
CA LEU A 40 7.99 -0.64 -14.06
C LEU A 40 8.44 -0.90 -12.62
N GLU A 41 8.41 -2.16 -12.20
CA GLU A 41 8.82 -2.63 -10.89
C GLU A 41 10.32 -2.39 -10.63
N ASN A 42 11.16 -2.50 -11.65
CA ASN A 42 12.58 -2.13 -11.56
C ASN A 42 12.80 -0.62 -11.50
N GLN A 43 11.90 0.18 -12.09
CA GLN A 43 12.04 1.64 -12.13
C GLN A 43 11.50 2.30 -10.86
N TYR A 44 10.49 1.70 -10.23
CA TYR A 44 9.86 2.18 -9.01
C TYR A 44 9.67 1.01 -8.04
N PRO A 45 10.75 0.53 -7.40
CA PRO A 45 10.64 -0.56 -6.45
C PRO A 45 9.76 -0.17 -5.27
N LEU A 46 8.83 -1.04 -4.91
CA LEU A 46 8.03 -0.86 -3.70
C LEU A 46 8.92 -1.00 -2.46
N PRO A 47 8.72 -0.15 -1.44
CA PRO A 47 9.43 -0.33 -0.19
C PRO A 47 8.97 -1.62 0.48
N LYS A 48 9.89 -2.31 1.16
CA LYS A 48 9.56 -3.53 1.93
C LYS A 48 8.59 -3.27 3.08
N LYS A 49 8.66 -2.06 3.66
CA LYS A 49 7.81 -1.59 4.77
C LYS A 49 7.55 -0.10 4.58
N TYR A 50 6.34 0.35 4.87
CA TYR A 50 5.96 1.76 4.78
C TYR A 50 6.22 2.53 6.08
N ASN A 51 6.59 1.82 7.15
CA ASN A 51 6.79 2.31 8.50
C ASN A 51 5.59 3.10 9.03
N VAL A 52 4.41 2.54 8.87
CA VAL A 52 3.15 3.11 9.38
C VAL A 52 2.42 2.11 10.25
N ASN A 53 1.70 2.59 11.26
CA ASN A 53 0.78 1.77 12.02
C ASN A 53 -0.53 1.64 11.23
N LYS A 54 -0.80 0.46 10.67
CA LYS A 54 -1.97 0.24 9.80
C LYS A 54 -2.45 -1.20 9.89
N LEU A 55 -3.77 -1.37 9.92
CA LEU A 55 -4.45 -2.63 9.66
C LEU A 55 -5.40 -2.40 8.49
N MET A 56 -5.34 -3.27 7.49
CA MET A 56 -6.13 -3.17 6.27
C MET A 56 -6.71 -4.54 5.93
N LEU A 57 -7.95 -4.51 5.47
CA LEU A 57 -8.68 -5.68 5.04
C LEU A 57 -9.25 -5.41 3.66
N GLN A 58 -8.99 -6.30 2.71
CA GLN A 58 -9.45 -6.21 1.33
C GLN A 58 -10.15 -7.51 0.94
N VAL A 59 -11.45 -7.41 0.64
CA VAL A 59 -12.20 -8.52 0.05
C VAL A 59 -11.64 -8.81 -1.34
N LYS A 60 -11.22 -10.06 -1.57
CA LYS A 60 -10.69 -10.51 -2.87
C LYS A 60 -11.73 -11.24 -3.69
N ASN A 61 -12.54 -12.07 -3.04
CA ASN A 61 -13.68 -12.78 -3.63
C ASN A 61 -14.61 -13.27 -2.49
N PRO A 62 -15.76 -13.92 -2.80
CA PRO A 62 -16.71 -14.35 -1.77
C PRO A 62 -16.17 -15.33 -0.71
N LYS A 63 -15.02 -15.96 -0.93
CA LYS A 63 -14.43 -16.95 -0.02
C LYS A 63 -13.11 -16.50 0.61
N TRP A 64 -12.53 -15.39 0.13
CA TRP A 64 -11.18 -14.98 0.49
C TRP A 64 -11.08 -13.49 0.75
N ILE A 65 -10.41 -13.17 1.84
CA ILE A 65 -10.04 -11.83 2.23
C ILE A 65 -8.53 -11.76 2.36
N HIS A 66 -7.95 -10.70 1.84
CA HIS A 66 -6.56 -10.35 2.09
C HIS A 66 -6.49 -9.39 3.27
N MET A 67 -5.64 -9.68 4.24
CA MET A 67 -5.38 -8.83 5.38
C MET A 67 -3.92 -8.38 5.34
N TYR A 68 -3.68 -7.12 5.69
CA TYR A 68 -2.35 -6.53 5.82
C TYR A 68 -2.28 -5.77 7.13
N TRP A 69 -1.20 -5.93 7.87
CA TRP A 69 -0.92 -5.19 9.08
C TRP A 69 0.54 -4.74 9.10
N GLU A 70 0.75 -3.53 9.60
CA GLU A 70 2.08 -3.00 9.85
C GLU A 70 2.06 -2.20 11.14
N TYR A 71 3.16 -2.28 11.87
CA TYR A 71 3.41 -1.51 13.07
C TYR A 71 4.80 -0.90 12.98
N THR A 72 4.94 0.30 13.51
CA THR A 72 6.25 0.95 13.65
C THR A 72 6.97 0.37 14.86
N ASP A 73 8.31 0.37 14.84
CA ASP A 73 9.09 -0.07 15.99
C ASP A 73 8.81 0.79 17.24
N GLU A 74 8.48 2.07 17.03
CA GLU A 74 8.05 2.96 18.10
C GLU A 74 6.75 2.46 18.77
N ARG A 75 5.78 2.02 17.96
CA ARG A 75 4.52 1.49 18.48
C ARG A 75 4.77 0.22 19.30
N LEU A 76 5.63 -0.68 18.83
CA LEU A 76 6.00 -1.88 19.58
C LEU A 76 6.68 -1.54 20.90
N ARG A 77 7.65 -0.63 20.90
CA ARG A 77 8.33 -0.18 22.14
C ARG A 77 7.36 0.44 23.14
N ASN A 78 6.39 1.23 22.66
CA ASN A 78 5.38 1.83 23.51
C ASN A 78 4.41 0.79 24.12
N ILE A 79 4.11 -0.29 23.39
CA ILE A 79 3.30 -1.39 23.93
C ILE A 79 4.12 -2.18 24.96
N LEU A 80 5.38 -2.47 24.65
CA LEU A 80 6.28 -3.20 25.56
C LEU A 80 6.46 -2.48 26.90
N SER A 81 6.67 -1.17 26.87
CA SER A 81 6.84 -0.36 28.10
C SER A 81 5.60 -0.32 28.99
N GLN A 82 4.43 -0.69 28.45
CA GLN A 82 3.17 -0.81 29.18
C GLN A 82 2.83 -2.25 29.57
N SER A 83 3.68 -3.20 29.17
CA SER A 83 3.48 -4.63 29.39
C SER A 83 4.48 -5.17 30.41
N ASN A 84 4.32 -6.44 30.77
CA ASN A 84 5.27 -7.16 31.62
C ASN A 84 6.35 -7.90 30.81
N TYR A 85 6.40 -7.69 29.49
CA TYR A 85 7.38 -8.32 28.59
C TYR A 85 8.62 -7.43 28.43
N ASN A 86 9.79 -8.05 28.37
CA ASN A 86 11.04 -7.33 28.15
C ASN A 86 11.36 -7.22 26.65
N GLU A 87 10.99 -8.24 25.88
CA GLU A 87 11.21 -8.32 24.43
C GLU A 87 9.88 -8.53 23.69
N ILE A 88 9.78 -8.08 22.43
CA ILE A 88 8.54 -8.24 21.65
C ILE A 88 8.31 -9.69 21.26
N GLU A 89 9.39 -10.45 21.13
CA GLU A 89 9.40 -11.87 20.84
C GLU A 89 8.77 -12.70 21.98
N GLU A 90 8.73 -12.17 23.20
CA GLU A 90 8.04 -12.80 24.35
C GLU A 90 6.53 -12.50 24.36
N ALA A 91 6.11 -11.42 23.69
CA ALA A 91 4.73 -10.98 23.69
C ALA A 91 3.93 -11.73 22.62
N PRO A 92 2.76 -12.30 22.95
CA PRO A 92 1.90 -12.90 21.95
C PRO A 92 1.35 -11.81 21.02
N LEU A 93 1.59 -11.97 19.71
CA LEU A 93 1.02 -11.12 18.69
C LEU A 93 -0.17 -11.84 18.07
N ILE A 94 -1.36 -11.25 18.22
CA ILE A 94 -2.61 -11.84 17.75
C ILE A 94 -3.40 -10.83 16.92
N LEU A 95 -4.11 -11.32 15.91
CA LEU A 95 -5.22 -10.62 15.28
C LEU A 95 -6.53 -11.22 15.77
N ARG A 96 -7.28 -10.45 16.54
CA ARG A 96 -8.59 -10.87 17.05
C ARG A 96 -9.69 -10.49 16.05
N VAL A 97 -10.50 -11.47 15.67
CA VAL A 97 -11.66 -11.28 14.81
C VAL A 97 -12.92 -11.45 15.65
N TYR A 98 -13.68 -10.37 15.76
CA TYR A 98 -14.97 -10.38 16.45
C TYR A 98 -16.09 -10.76 15.49
N ASP A 99 -16.95 -11.67 15.92
CA ASP A 99 -18.18 -11.99 15.21
C ASP A 99 -19.31 -11.07 15.70
N LEU A 100 -19.65 -10.11 14.85
CA LEU A 100 -20.65 -9.09 15.13
C LEU A 100 -22.09 -9.54 14.80
N THR A 101 -22.28 -10.76 14.30
CA THR A 101 -23.63 -11.29 14.00
C THR A 101 -24.38 -11.68 15.27
N ILE A 102 -23.63 -12.06 16.32
CA ILE A 102 -24.14 -12.34 17.66
C ILE A 102 -23.97 -11.07 18.49
N ASN A 103 -25.01 -10.65 19.21
CA ASN A 103 -24.91 -9.52 20.14
C ASN A 103 -24.19 -9.93 21.44
N ASP A 104 -23.00 -10.53 21.28
CA ASP A 104 -22.11 -10.98 22.33
C ASP A 104 -20.71 -10.42 22.04
N GLN A 105 -20.21 -9.58 22.95
CA GLN A 105 -18.92 -8.90 22.80
C GLN A 105 -17.74 -9.83 23.02
N ASP A 106 -17.97 -10.99 23.63
CA ASP A 106 -16.95 -12.00 23.89
C ASP A 106 -16.89 -13.08 22.80
N ASN A 107 -17.68 -12.95 21.74
CA ASN A 107 -17.63 -13.86 20.60
C ASN A 107 -16.55 -13.43 19.60
N TYR A 108 -15.38 -14.06 19.72
CA TYR A 108 -14.24 -13.82 18.85
C TYR A 108 -13.42 -15.09 18.64
N TYR A 109 -12.55 -15.03 17.63
CA TYR A 109 -11.45 -15.98 17.50
C TYR A 109 -10.14 -15.22 17.24
N ASP A 110 -9.05 -15.80 17.71
CA ASP A 110 -7.72 -15.24 17.61
C ASP A 110 -6.94 -15.93 16.48
N ILE A 111 -6.17 -15.12 15.76
CA ILE A 111 -5.23 -15.56 14.75
C ILE A 111 -3.83 -15.20 15.26
N ASP A 112 -3.05 -16.19 15.66
CA ASP A 112 -1.65 -15.98 16.04
C ASP A 112 -0.86 -15.48 14.84
N ILE A 113 -0.09 -14.40 15.01
CA ILE A 113 0.77 -13.85 13.96
C ILE A 113 2.21 -13.74 14.45
N THR A 114 3.15 -13.69 13.51
CA THR A 114 4.58 -13.54 13.79
C THR A 114 5.09 -12.18 13.33
N LYS A 115 6.24 -11.75 13.85
CA LYS A 115 6.90 -10.51 13.44
C LYS A 115 7.34 -10.48 11.97
N ASP A 116 7.59 -11.66 11.40
CA ASP A 116 8.14 -11.81 10.05
C ASP A 116 7.09 -11.70 8.94
N HIS A 117 5.81 -11.65 9.31
CA HIS A 117 4.69 -11.56 8.37
C HIS A 117 3.87 -10.30 8.65
N ASP A 118 3.50 -9.63 7.57
CA ASP A 118 2.70 -8.39 7.56
C ASP A 118 1.40 -8.54 6.80
N SER A 119 1.12 -9.72 6.25
CA SER A 119 -0.07 -9.96 5.44
C SER A 119 -0.38 -11.43 5.32
N TRP A 120 -1.68 -11.77 5.28
CA TRP A 120 -2.19 -13.12 5.05
C TRP A 120 -3.47 -13.11 4.20
N TYR A 121 -3.78 -14.28 3.63
CA TYR A 121 -5.08 -14.57 3.05
C TYR A 121 -5.91 -15.38 4.04
N LEU A 122 -7.04 -14.82 4.44
CA LEU A 122 -8.03 -15.50 5.27
C LEU A 122 -9.09 -16.12 4.35
N GLY A 123 -9.27 -17.43 4.48
CA GLY A 123 -10.24 -18.20 3.71
C GLY A 123 -11.20 -18.95 4.62
N GLY A 124 -12.26 -19.51 4.02
CA GLY A 124 -13.23 -20.32 4.77
C GLY A 124 -14.11 -19.51 5.71
N LEU A 125 -14.32 -18.22 5.39
CA LEU A 125 -15.30 -17.38 6.06
C LEU A 125 -16.70 -17.93 5.75
N THR A 126 -17.16 -18.87 6.56
CA THR A 126 -18.56 -19.27 6.60
C THR A 126 -19.28 -18.24 7.45
N PRO A 127 -20.28 -17.52 6.88
CA PRO A 127 -21.11 -16.62 7.65
C PRO A 127 -21.97 -17.36 8.68
#